data_AF-A0A4Q6AMN3-F1
#
_entry.id   AF-A0A4Q6AMN3-F1
#
_cell.length_a   1.000
_cell.length_b   1.000
_cell.length_c   1.000
_cell.angle_alpha   90.00
_cell.angle_beta   90.00
_cell.angle_gamma   90.00
#
_symmetry.space_group_name_H-M   'P 1'
#
loop_
_entity.id
_entity.type
_entity.pdbx_description
1 polymer ?
#
loop_
_entity_poly.entity_id
_entity_poly.type
_entity_poly.pdbx_seq_one_letter_code
_entity_poly.pdbx_strand_id
1 'polypeptide(L)' 'MEAVQALDTGHENSESKMEAIEGSFAVIEFKPSGEIITANELFLKALGYELSEIKGRHHKMFVSEEEVASLE' A
#
# COMPACT_ATOMS: atom_id res chain seq x y z
N MET A 1 -31.43 -35.49 5.75
CA MET A 1 -31.38 -34.10 6.22
C MET A 1 -30.06 -33.94 6.94
N GLU A 2 -29.03 -33.50 6.23
CA GLU A 2 -27.80 -32.96 6.81
C GLU A 2 -27.34 -31.91 5.80
N ALA A 3 -27.31 -30.67 6.27
CA ALA A 3 -27.27 -29.48 5.44
C ALA A 3 -25.84 -28.96 5.34
N VAL A 4 -25.50 -28.50 4.13
CA VAL A 4 -24.49 -27.47 3.80
C VAL A 4 -23.06 -27.70 4.28
N GLN A 5 -22.29 -28.44 3.49
CA GLN A 5 -20.84 -28.33 3.53
C GLN A 5 -20.41 -27.01 2.88
N ALA A 6 -19.59 -26.27 3.62
CA ALA A 6 -19.15 -24.90 3.41
C ALA A 6 -18.77 -24.53 1.97
N LEU A 7 -19.31 -23.41 1.51
CA LEU A 7 -18.77 -22.60 0.42
C LEU A 7 -17.57 -21.81 0.98
N ASP A 8 -16.38 -22.39 0.92
CA ASP A 8 -15.13 -21.68 1.25
C ASP A 8 -14.08 -21.97 0.19
N THR A 9 -14.17 -21.33 -0.97
CA THR A 9 -13.07 -21.31 -1.94
C THR A 9 -13.22 -20.08 -2.84
N GLY A 10 -12.59 -18.97 -2.47
CA GLY A 10 -12.61 -17.77 -3.32
C GLY A 10 -11.74 -16.59 -2.89
N HIS A 11 -11.33 -16.49 -1.62
CA HIS A 11 -10.60 -15.31 -1.11
C HIS A 11 -9.12 -15.55 -0.77
N GLU A 12 -8.68 -16.79 -0.58
CA GLU A 12 -7.32 -17.11 -0.10
C GLU A 12 -6.19 -16.68 -1.07
N ASN A 13 -6.51 -16.55 -2.36
CA ASN A 13 -5.50 -16.25 -3.39
C ASN A 13 -5.06 -14.78 -3.39
N SER A 14 -5.98 -13.86 -3.11
CA SER A 14 -5.71 -12.41 -3.19
C SER A 14 -4.90 -11.94 -2.00
N GLU A 15 -5.25 -12.40 -0.79
CA GLU A 15 -4.55 -12.04 0.45
C GLU A 15 -3.13 -12.60 0.44
N SER A 16 -2.97 -13.89 0.13
CA SER A 16 -1.65 -14.54 0.04
C SER A 16 -0.72 -13.88 -0.98
N LYS A 17 -1.26 -13.40 -2.10
CA LYS A 17 -0.49 -12.65 -3.11
C LYS A 17 -0.10 -11.27 -2.61
N MET A 18 -1.02 -10.57 -1.95
CA MET A 18 -0.74 -9.24 -1.40
C MET A 18 0.34 -9.31 -0.33
N GLU A 19 0.26 -10.29 0.58
CA GLU A 19 1.30 -10.53 1.60
C GLU A 19 2.67 -10.79 0.96
N ALA A 20 2.72 -11.60 -0.11
CA ALA A 20 3.96 -11.85 -0.83
C ALA A 20 4.56 -10.57 -1.46
N ILE A 21 3.71 -9.67 -1.95
CA ILE A 21 4.12 -8.37 -2.51
C ILE A 21 4.61 -7.45 -1.39
N GLU A 22 3.86 -7.33 -0.29
CA GLU A 22 4.22 -6.49 0.84
C GLU A 22 5.51 -6.95 1.53
N GLY A 23 5.84 -8.25 1.48
CA GLY A 23 7.09 -8.79 2.01
C GLY A 23 8.31 -8.62 1.09
N SER A 24 8.11 -8.32 -0.20
CA SER A 24 9.19 -8.28 -1.20
C SER A 24 9.45 -6.89 -1.79
N PHE A 25 8.47 -5.99 -1.73
CA PHE A 25 8.53 -4.69 -2.37
C PHE A 25 8.21 -3.56 -1.39
N ALA A 26 8.74 -2.36 -1.63
CA ALA A 26 8.29 -1.16 -0.94
C ALA A 26 6.90 -0.76 -1.47
N VAL A 27 5.90 -0.76 -0.59
CA VAL A 27 4.50 -0.49 -0.93
C VAL A 27 3.99 0.70 -0.10
N ILE A 28 3.29 1.62 -0.77
CA ILE A 28 2.61 2.76 -0.16
C ILE A 28 1.19 2.88 -0.75
N GLU A 29 0.23 3.20 0.10
CA GLU A 29 -1.17 3.41 -0.27
C GLU A 29 -1.58 4.86 0.00
N PHE A 30 -2.32 5.44 -0.94
CA PHE A 30 -2.85 6.80 -0.86
C PHE A 30 -4.32 6.85 -1.26
N LYS A 31 -5.04 7.82 -0.70
CA LYS A 31 -6.37 8.21 -1.17
C LYS A 31 -6.28 8.80 -2.58
N PRO A 32 -7.39 8.87 -3.33
CA PRO A 32 -7.45 9.62 -4.58
C PRO A 32 -7.09 11.12 -4.43
N SER A 33 -7.29 11.69 -3.24
CA SER A 33 -6.85 13.05 -2.89
C SER A 33 -5.32 13.19 -2.77
N GLY A 34 -4.58 12.08 -2.83
CA GLY A 34 -3.14 12.03 -2.69
C GLY A 34 -2.65 11.92 -1.24
N GLU A 35 -3.54 11.85 -0.24
CA GLU A 35 -3.17 11.65 1.16
C GLU A 35 -2.73 10.21 1.44
N ILE A 36 -1.62 10.04 2.15
CA ILE A 36 -1.06 8.74 2.51
C ILE A 36 -1.93 8.07 3.57
N ILE A 37 -2.34 6.83 3.30
CA ILE A 37 -3.14 5.98 4.20
C ILE A 37 -2.21 5.11 5.04
N THR A 38 -1.33 4.36 4.37
CA THR A 38 -0.37 3.44 4.99
C THR A 38 0.86 3.26 4.08
N ALA A 39 1.94 2.73 4.66
CA ALA A 39 3.13 2.28 3.95
C ALA A 39 3.73 1.09 4.70
N ASN A 40 4.27 0.12 3.97
CA ASN A 40 4.88 -1.05 4.59
C ASN A 40 6.28 -0.75 5.14
N GLU A 41 6.81 -1.67 5.96
CA GLU A 41 8.12 -1.49 6.59
C GLU A 41 9.26 -1.31 5.58
N LEU A 42 9.19 -1.98 4.43
CA LEU A 42 10.21 -1.87 3.39
C LEU A 42 10.26 -0.44 2.82
N PHE A 43 9.11 0.17 2.57
CA PHE A 43 9.03 1.56 2.11
C PHE A 43 9.57 2.53 3.16
N LEU A 44 9.12 2.37 4.41
CA LEU A 44 9.52 3.21 5.53
C LEU A 44 11.05 3.14 5.76
N LYS A 45 11.62 1.94 5.75
CA LYS A 45 13.07 1.73 5.87
C LYS A 45 13.85 2.28 4.68
N ALA A 46 13.33 2.12 3.46
CA ALA A 46 14.00 2.60 2.25
C ALA A 46 14.14 4.13 2.21
N LEU A 47 13.13 4.85 2.69
CA LEU A 47 13.12 6.32 2.70
C LEU A 47 13.53 6.94 4.04
N GLY A 48 13.63 6.13 5.10
CA GLY A 48 14.04 6.58 6.43
C GLY A 48 12.96 7.34 7.21
N TYR A 49 11.69 6.95 7.04
CA TYR A 49 10.56 7.56 7.74
C TYR A 49 9.85 6.55 8.65
N GLU A 50 9.20 7.05 9.69
CA GLU A 50 8.15 6.32 10.40
C GLU A 50 6.76 6.62 9.81
N LEU A 51 5.82 5.67 9.94
CA LEU A 51 4.46 5.86 9.42
C LEU A 51 3.78 7.09 10.03
N SER A 52 4.03 7.38 11.31
CA SER A 52 3.53 8.55 12.04
C SER A 52 3.95 9.88 11.41
N GLU A 53 5.08 9.93 10.73
CA GLU A 53 5.63 11.15 10.12
C GLU A 53 5.03 11.45 8.74
N ILE A 54 4.48 10.43 8.09
CA ILE A 54 4.02 10.51 6.69
C ILE A 54 2.52 10.28 6.54
N LYS A 55 1.87 9.57 7.47
CA LYS A 55 0.43 9.28 7.41
C LYS A 55 -0.39 10.56 7.42
N GLY A 56 -1.35 10.66 6.51
CA GLY A 56 -2.18 11.86 6.32
C GLY A 56 -1.48 13.00 5.57
N ARG A 57 -0.19 12.89 5.24
CA ARG A 57 0.49 13.86 4.37
C ARG A 57 0.22 13.55 2.90
N HIS A 58 0.38 14.54 2.04
CA HIS A 58 0.19 14.35 0.60
C HIS A 58 1.43 13.71 -0.03
N HIS A 59 1.25 12.69 -0.88
CA HIS A 59 2.32 11.92 -1.51
C HIS A 59 3.33 12.74 -2.32
N LYS A 60 2.99 14.00 -2.65
CA LYS A 60 3.89 14.95 -3.33
C LYS A 60 5.16 15.24 -2.55
N MET A 61 5.18 14.95 -1.25
CA MET A 61 6.40 15.06 -0.43
C MET A 61 7.52 14.11 -0.88
N PHE A 62 7.20 13.07 -1.65
CA PHE A 62 8.16 12.11 -2.20
C PHE A 62 8.48 12.34 -3.68
N VAL A 63 7.87 13.34 -4.31
CA VAL A 63 8.09 13.68 -5.72
C VAL A 63 8.86 14.98 -5.79
N SER A 64 10.04 14.95 -6.40
CA SER A 64 10.84 16.15 -6.62
C SER A 64 10.09 17.14 -7.51
N GLU A 65 10.28 18.44 -7.29
CA GLU A 65 9.60 19.50 -8.05
C GLU A 65 9.85 19.41 -9.57
N GLU A 66 11.02 18.90 -9.97
CA GLU A 66 11.42 18.65 -11.37
C GLU A 66 10.58 17.57 -12.07
N GLU A 67 10.09 16.58 -11.31
CA GLU A 67 9.28 15.46 -11.84
C GLU A 67 7.79 15.84 -11.94
N VAL A 68 7.31 16.70 -11.04
CA VAL A 68 5.92 17.21 -11.05
C VAL A 68 5.67 18.10 -12.27
N ALA A 69 6.69 18.82 -12.75
CA ALA A 69 6.61 19.69 -13.91
C ALA A 69 6.58 18.94 -15.26
N SER A 70 6.79 17.62 -15.27
CA SER A 70 6.85 16.80 -16.49
C SER A 70 5.50 16.19 -16.90
N LEU A 71 4.44 16.36 -16.10
CA LEU A 71 3.05 16.12 -16.53
C LEU A 71 2.43 17.42 -17.07
N GLU A 72 2.81 17.80 -18.30
CA GLU A 72 1.99 18.63 -19.19
C GLU A 72 1.44 17.78 -20.36
#